data_AF-A0A1G2RLJ3-F1
#
_entry.id   AF-A0A1G2RLJ3-F1
#
_cell.length_a   1.000
_cell.length_b   1.000
_cell.length_c   1.000
_cell.angle_alpha   90.00
_cell.angle_beta   90.00
_cell.angle_gamma   90.00
#
_symmetry.space_group_name_H-M   'P 1'
#
loop_
_entity.id
_entity.type
_entity.pdbx_description
1 polymer ?
#
loop_
_entity_poly.entity_id
_entity_poly.type
_entity_poly.pdbx_seq_one_letter_code
_entity_poly.pdbx_strand_id
1 'polypeptide(L)'
;MRGNKFKESIIKHLKEMPIVQVACAKAGVSRATYYRWMKEDSAFAKDVGTATAEGEAFITDMSESQLITMIRDKNFQALQLWLRHHHPKYGNKVDVSAKLSVDEPLTEEQEMLIKEALRLAGIDGDNDEFQPPSGGDSARTS
;
A
#
# COMPACT_ATOMS: atom_id res chain seq x y z
N MET A 1 -29.42 35.82 5.72
CA MET A 1 -29.95 34.49 6.10
C MET A 1 -30.21 33.50 4.94
N ARG A 2 -30.17 33.87 3.64
CA ARG A 2 -30.29 32.87 2.54
C ARG A 2 -29.05 32.02 2.28
N GLY A 3 -27.84 32.61 2.40
CA GLY A 3 -26.58 31.89 2.17
C GLY A 3 -26.37 30.68 3.10
N ASN A 4 -26.86 30.76 4.34
CA ASN A 4 -26.71 29.68 5.31
C ASN A 4 -27.55 28.44 4.94
N LYS A 5 -28.79 28.64 4.49
CA LYS A 5 -29.66 27.54 4.04
C LYS A 5 -29.07 26.74 2.88
N PHE A 6 -28.38 27.42 1.96
CA PHE A 6 -27.71 26.74 0.84
C PHE A 6 -26.51 25.92 1.31
N LYS A 7 -25.70 26.46 2.25
CA LYS A 7 -24.59 25.73 2.87
C LYS A 7 -25.07 24.49 3.63
N GLU A 8 -26.11 24.64 4.45
CA GLU A 8 -26.76 23.54 5.17
C GLU A 8 -27.30 22.46 4.20
N SER A 9 -27.92 22.88 3.09
CA SER A 9 -28.41 21.95 2.05
C SER A 9 -27.28 21.18 1.37
N ILE A 10 -26.16 21.84 1.06
CA ILE A 10 -24.96 21.18 0.51
C ILE A 10 -24.43 20.14 1.51
N ILE A 11 -24.26 20.53 2.77
CA ILE A 11 -23.77 19.65 3.84
C ILE A 11 -24.68 18.41 3.96
N LYS A 12 -26.00 18.61 4.00
CA LYS A 12 -26.97 17.50 4.05
C LYS A 12 -26.78 16.52 2.89
N HIS A 13 -26.65 17.02 1.67
CA HIS A 13 -26.51 16.15 0.50
C HIS A 13 -25.15 15.45 0.43
N LEU A 14 -24.08 16.07 0.94
CA LEU A 14 -22.77 15.43 1.00
C LEU A 14 -22.75 14.23 1.97
N LYS A 15 -23.52 14.28 3.06
CA LYS A 15 -23.69 13.14 3.98
C LYS A 15 -24.39 11.94 3.34
N GLU A 16 -25.19 12.15 2.30
CA GLU A 16 -25.89 11.07 1.57
C GLU A 16 -25.11 10.61 0.34
N MET A 17 -24.52 11.56 -0.39
CA MET A 17 -23.77 11.34 -1.62
C MET A 17 -22.60 12.34 -1.64
N PRO A 18 -21.35 11.90 -1.37
CA PRO A 18 -20.17 12.77 -1.25
C PRO A 18 -19.65 13.24 -2.63
N ILE A 19 -20.56 13.71 -3.49
CA ILE A 19 -20.27 14.21 -4.84
C ILE A 19 -20.66 15.68 -4.90
N VAL A 20 -19.65 16.56 -4.88
CA VAL A 20 -19.82 18.02 -4.86
C VAL A 20 -20.75 18.52 -5.97
N GLN A 21 -20.62 17.97 -7.19
CA GLN A 21 -21.48 18.34 -8.31
C GLN A 21 -22.97 18.08 -8.02
N VAL A 22 -23.30 16.94 -7.41
CA VAL A 22 -24.67 16.56 -7.07
C VAL A 22 -25.20 17.42 -5.93
N ALA A 23 -24.39 17.64 -4.88
CA ALA A 23 -24.77 18.49 -3.76
C ALA A 23 -25.03 19.95 -4.20
N CYS A 24 -24.15 20.50 -5.05
CA CYS A 24 -24.30 21.83 -5.63
C CYS A 24 -25.56 21.94 -6.49
N ALA A 25 -25.82 20.95 -7.36
CA ALA A 25 -27.00 20.92 -8.20
C ALA A 25 -28.30 20.88 -7.38
N LYS A 26 -28.37 20.00 -6.36
CA LYS A 26 -29.53 19.88 -5.47
C LYS A 26 -29.76 21.13 -4.61
N ALA A 27 -28.68 21.79 -4.18
CA ALA A 27 -28.77 23.04 -3.42
C ALA A 27 -29.04 24.28 -4.30
N GLY A 28 -28.99 24.15 -5.64
CA GLY A 28 -29.14 25.28 -6.55
C GLY A 28 -27.97 26.27 -6.52
N VAL A 29 -26.75 25.78 -6.23
CA VAL A 29 -25.54 26.59 -6.10
C VAL A 29 -24.53 26.20 -7.17
N SER A 30 -23.87 27.19 -7.79
CA SER A 30 -22.76 26.92 -8.71
C SER A 30 -21.51 26.41 -7.97
N ARG A 31 -20.75 25.51 -8.59
CA ARG A 31 -19.47 25.04 -8.02
C ARG A 31 -18.50 26.18 -7.71
N ALA A 32 -18.47 27.22 -8.55
CA ALA A 32 -17.64 28.41 -8.30
C ALA A 32 -17.99 29.10 -6.98
N THR A 33 -19.28 29.20 -6.65
CA THR A 33 -19.74 29.77 -5.37
C THR A 33 -19.40 28.86 -4.20
N TYR A 34 -19.58 27.54 -4.35
CA TYR A 34 -19.16 26.57 -3.35
C TYR A 34 -17.66 26.68 -3.04
N TYR A 35 -16.79 26.66 -4.05
CA TYR A 35 -15.34 26.76 -3.83
C TYR A 35 -14.91 28.11 -3.28
N ARG A 36 -15.63 29.20 -3.61
CA ARG A 36 -15.42 30.49 -2.96
C ARG A 36 -15.74 30.42 -1.47
N TRP A 37 -16.88 29.83 -1.10
CA TRP A 37 -17.22 29.63 0.32
C TRP A 37 -16.22 28.72 1.05
N MET A 38 -15.70 27.68 0.41
CA MET A 38 -14.65 26.83 0.99
C MET A 38 -13.36 27.61 1.33
N LYS A 39 -13.07 28.70 0.61
CA LYS A 39 -11.90 29.56 0.87
C LYS A 39 -12.19 30.65 1.91
N GLU A 40 -13.37 31.23 1.84
CA GLU A 40 -13.75 32.41 2.65
C GLU A 40 -14.33 32.04 4.01
N ASP A 41 -14.86 30.83 4.18
CA ASP A 41 -15.52 30.37 5.40
C ASP A 41 -14.91 29.03 5.86
N SER A 42 -14.00 29.12 6.83
CA SER A 42 -13.30 27.97 7.39
C SER A 42 -14.21 27.03 8.18
N ALA A 43 -15.28 27.54 8.78
CA ALA A 43 -16.26 26.72 9.49
C ALA A 43 -17.04 25.86 8.50
N PHE A 44 -17.53 26.47 7.41
CA PHE A 44 -18.18 25.74 6.32
C PHE A 44 -17.25 24.68 5.71
N ALA A 45 -15.98 25.02 5.49
CA ALA A 45 -15.01 24.07 4.94
C ALA A 45 -14.81 22.84 5.85
N LYS A 46 -14.77 23.06 7.18
CA LYS A 46 -14.69 21.98 8.16
C LYS A 46 -15.95 21.10 8.13
N ASP A 47 -17.13 21.71 8.15
CA ASP A 47 -18.39 20.98 8.12
C ASP A 47 -18.57 20.16 6.84
N VAL A 48 -18.12 20.69 5.71
CA VAL A 48 -18.06 19.96 4.43
C VAL A 48 -17.11 18.77 4.50
N GLY A 49 -15.94 18.93 5.10
CA GLY A 49 -14.99 17.83 5.31
C GLY A 49 -15.62 16.71 6.14
N THR A 50 -16.25 17.05 7.27
CA THR A 50 -16.98 16.10 8.11
C THR A 50 -18.13 15.42 7.36
N ALA A 51 -18.96 16.19 6.65
CA ALA A 51 -20.08 15.65 5.88
C ALA A 51 -19.63 14.71 4.75
N THR A 52 -18.51 15.02 4.10
CA THR A 52 -17.94 14.17 3.04
C THR A 52 -17.47 12.84 3.63
N ALA A 53 -16.75 12.86 4.75
CA ALA A 53 -16.31 11.65 5.43
C ALA A 53 -17.50 10.78 5.92
N GLU A 54 -18.55 11.40 6.46
CA GLU A 54 -19.79 10.70 6.82
C GLU A 54 -20.45 10.06 5.59
N GLY A 55 -20.51 10.78 4.46
CA GLY A 55 -21.06 10.26 3.21
C GLY A 55 -20.23 9.13 2.59
N GLU A 56 -18.91 9.20 2.69
CA GLU A 56 -18.01 8.12 2.26
C GLU A 56 -18.22 6.85 3.09
N ALA A 57 -18.35 6.98 4.41
CA ALA A 57 -18.67 5.86 5.30
C ALA A 57 -20.03 5.25 4.94
N PHE A 58 -21.07 6.08 4.76
CA PHE A 58 -22.41 5.62 4.38
C PHE A 58 -22.42 4.85 3.04
N ILE A 59 -21.74 5.37 2.02
CA ILE A 59 -21.65 4.70 0.71
C ILE A 59 -20.80 3.43 0.80
N THR A 60 -19.81 3.37 1.68
CA THR A 60 -19.02 2.17 1.94
C THR A 60 -19.92 1.06 2.48
N ASP A 61 -20.69 1.31 3.55
CA ASP A 61 -21.63 0.34 4.14
C ASP A 61 -22.67 -0.17 3.11
N MET A 62 -23.18 0.75 2.28
CA MET A 62 -24.08 0.38 1.18
C MET A 62 -23.39 -0.48 0.13
N SER A 63 -22.14 -0.16 -0.21
CA SER A 63 -21.35 -0.91 -1.19
C SER A 63 -21.03 -2.31 -0.71
N GLU A 64 -20.74 -2.49 0.59
CA GLU A 64 -20.55 -3.80 1.21
C GLU A 64 -21.83 -4.65 1.12
N SER A 65 -22.99 -4.04 1.43
CA SER A 65 -24.29 -4.73 1.29
C SER A 65 -24.56 -5.17 -0.15
N GLN A 66 -24.20 -4.33 -1.13
CA GLN A 66 -24.31 -4.67 -2.55
C GLN A 66 -23.31 -5.76 -2.97
N LEU A 67 -22.10 -5.74 -2.43
CA LEU A 67 -21.10 -6.77 -2.68
C LEU A 67 -21.60 -8.15 -2.26
N ILE A 68 -22.23 -8.25 -1.08
CA ILE A 68 -22.82 -9.49 -0.57
C ILE A 68 -23.98 -9.97 -1.47
N THR A 69 -24.79 -9.05 -1.97
CA THR A 69 -25.87 -9.37 -2.92
C THR A 69 -25.29 -9.93 -4.22
N MET A 70 -24.26 -9.30 -4.79
CA MET A 70 -23.57 -9.81 -5.98
C MET A 70 -22.93 -11.19 -5.76
N ILE A 71 -22.40 -11.45 -4.56
CA ILE A 71 -21.88 -12.77 -4.19
C ILE A 71 -22.99 -13.83 -4.19
N ARG A 72 -24.16 -13.50 -3.62
CA ARG A 72 -25.35 -14.38 -3.64
C ARG A 72 -25.77 -14.70 -5.07
N ASP A 73 -25.67 -13.72 -5.97
CA ASP A 73 -25.99 -13.84 -7.39
C ASP A 73 -24.86 -14.50 -8.21
N LYS A 74 -23.86 -15.09 -7.54
CA LYS A 74 -22.73 -15.82 -8.14
C LYS A 74 -21.88 -14.97 -9.09
N ASN A 75 -21.79 -13.66 -8.84
CA ASN A 75 -20.87 -12.80 -9.58
C ASN A 75 -19.42 -13.15 -9.23
N PHE A 76 -18.68 -13.66 -10.21
CA PHE A 76 -17.31 -14.12 -9.99
C PHE A 76 -16.36 -13.00 -9.55
N GLN A 77 -16.47 -11.81 -10.12
CA GLN A 77 -15.63 -10.67 -9.75
C GLN A 77 -15.85 -10.26 -8.29
N ALA A 78 -17.10 -10.25 -7.83
CA ALA A 78 -17.45 -9.97 -6.43
C ALA A 78 -16.88 -11.03 -5.48
N LEU A 79 -17.01 -12.32 -5.80
CA LEU A 79 -16.40 -13.41 -5.04
C LEU A 79 -14.88 -13.27 -4.97
N GLN A 80 -14.24 -13.04 -6.11
CA GLN A 80 -12.78 -12.90 -6.20
C GLN A 80 -12.29 -11.72 -5.35
N LEU A 81 -12.96 -10.57 -5.45
CA LEU A 81 -12.65 -9.39 -4.65
C LEU A 81 -12.74 -9.73 -3.16
N TRP A 82 -13.87 -10.29 -2.72
CA TRP A 82 -14.07 -10.66 -1.32
C TRP A 82 -12.98 -11.59 -0.79
N LEU A 83 -12.70 -12.69 -1.51
CA LEU A 83 -11.69 -13.68 -1.10
C LEU A 83 -10.29 -13.08 -1.02
N ARG A 84 -9.91 -12.23 -1.99
CA ARG A 84 -8.59 -11.59 -1.99
C ARG A 84 -8.37 -10.67 -0.79
N HIS A 85 -9.42 -9.99 -0.32
CA HIS A 85 -9.33 -9.06 0.80
C HIS A 85 -9.54 -9.72 2.17
N HIS A 86 -10.33 -10.80 2.25
CA HIS A 86 -10.76 -11.38 3.54
C HIS A 86 -10.15 -12.75 3.85
N HIS A 87 -9.49 -13.40 2.89
CA HIS A 87 -8.90 -14.72 3.11
C HIS A 87 -7.41 -14.75 2.73
N PRO A 88 -6.48 -14.91 3.71
CA PRO A 88 -5.03 -14.80 3.48
C PRO A 88 -4.49 -15.66 2.34
N LYS A 89 -5.03 -16.88 2.16
CA LYS A 89 -4.66 -17.80 1.07
C LYS A 89 -4.86 -17.21 -0.34
N TYR A 90 -5.82 -16.30 -0.52
CA TYR A 90 -6.17 -15.70 -1.81
C TYR A 90 -5.68 -14.24 -1.93
N GLY A 91 -5.00 -13.72 -0.90
CA GLY A 91 -4.41 -12.38 -0.92
C GLY A 91 -3.32 -12.24 -1.98
N ASN A 92 -3.05 -11.00 -2.38
CA ASN A 92 -1.94 -10.70 -3.27
C ASN A 92 -0.63 -11.08 -2.58
N LYS A 93 0.09 -12.06 -3.13
CA LYS A 93 1.46 -12.37 -2.70
C LYS A 93 2.41 -11.46 -3.46
N VAL A 94 3.18 -10.67 -2.73
CA VAL A 94 4.33 -9.95 -3.29
C VAL A 94 5.50 -10.91 -3.23
N ASP A 95 5.89 -11.49 -4.36
CA ASP A 95 7.13 -12.25 -4.45
C ASP A 95 8.31 -11.27 -4.42
N VAL A 96 8.99 -11.19 -3.28
CA VAL A 96 10.21 -10.39 -3.13
C VAL A 96 11.38 -11.24 -3.64
N SER A 97 11.62 -11.20 -4.95
CA SER A 97 12.86 -11.72 -5.53
C SER A 97 13.98 -10.69 -5.35
N ALA A 98 14.41 -10.46 -4.11
CA ALA A 98 15.63 -9.71 -3.87
C ALA A 98 16.81 -10.63 -4.21
N LYS A 99 17.49 -10.38 -5.32
CA LYS A 99 18.87 -10.87 -5.49
C LYS A 99 19.72 -10.12 -4.47
N LEU A 100 19.89 -10.71 -3.29
CA LEU A 100 20.93 -10.27 -2.38
C LEU A 100 22.25 -10.62 -3.08
N SER A 101 22.93 -9.63 -3.66
CA SER A 101 24.29 -9.81 -4.13
C SER A 101 25.17 -10.01 -2.90
N VAL A 102 25.41 -11.26 -2.54
CA VAL A 102 26.34 -11.66 -1.45
C VAL A 102 27.80 -11.58 -1.93
N ASP A 103 28.05 -11.03 -3.12
CA ASP A 103 29.38 -10.93 -3.72
C ASP A 103 30.13 -9.64 -3.30
N GLU A 104 29.72 -8.98 -2.20
CA GLU A 104 30.57 -7.97 -1.59
C GLU A 104 31.64 -8.70 -0.75
N PRO A 105 32.95 -8.54 -1.09
CA PRO A 105 34.00 -9.09 -0.24
C PRO A 105 33.87 -8.50 1.16
N LEU A 106 34.17 -9.31 2.18
CA LEU A 106 34.15 -8.87 3.57
C LEU A 106 34.99 -7.61 3.73
N THR A 107 34.50 -6.64 4.50
CA THR A 107 35.34 -5.49 4.86
C THR A 107 36.46 -5.95 5.81
N GLU A 108 37.59 -5.24 5.79
CA GLU A 108 38.75 -5.57 6.64
C GLU A 108 38.36 -5.69 8.13
N GLU A 109 37.45 -4.85 8.60
CA GLU A 109 36.91 -4.88 9.96
C GLU A 109 36.10 -6.16 10.25
N GLN A 110 35.28 -6.60 9.29
CA GLN A 110 34.49 -7.84 9.40
C GLN A 110 35.39 -9.07 9.41
N GLU A 111 36.43 -9.08 8.58
CA GLU A 111 37.42 -10.16 8.59
C GLU A 111 38.15 -10.25 9.93
N MET A 112 38.55 -9.12 10.52
CA MET A 112 39.21 -9.11 11.82
C MET A 112 38.28 -9.63 12.93
N LEU A 113 37.01 -9.24 12.92
CA LEU A 113 36.00 -9.74 13.86
C LEU A 113 35.78 -11.24 13.73
N ILE A 114 35.73 -11.76 12.51
CA ILE A 114 35.58 -13.20 12.25
C ILE A 114 36.83 -13.96 12.70
N LYS A 115 38.03 -13.44 12.42
CA LYS A 115 39.30 -14.05 12.86
C LYS A 115 39.38 -14.11 14.38
N GLU A 116 39.05 -13.03 15.08
CA GLU A 116 39.05 -13.01 16.55
C GLU A 116 37.99 -13.96 17.14
N ALA A 117 36.80 -14.02 16.52
CA ALA A 117 35.77 -14.96 16.94
C ALA A 117 36.18 -16.44 16.74
N LEU A 118 36.85 -16.76 15.63
CA LEU A 118 37.38 -18.10 15.35
C LEU A 118 38.49 -18.50 16.33
N ARG A 119 39.39 -17.56 16.65
CA ARG A 119 40.43 -17.72 17.66
C ARG A 119 39.84 -18.01 19.05
N LEU A 120 38.82 -17.24 19.45
CA LEU A 120 38.13 -17.42 20.73
C LEU A 120 37.33 -18.73 20.78
N ALA A 121 36.82 -19.20 19.64
CA ALA A 121 36.14 -20.49 19.51
C ALA A 121 37.12 -21.68 19.48
N GLY A 122 38.43 -21.44 19.38
CA GLY A 122 39.46 -22.47 19.36
C GLY A 122 39.51 -23.29 18.07
N ILE A 123 39.08 -22.70 16.94
CA ILE A 123 39.01 -23.36 15.62
C ILE A 123 40.26 -23.02 14.75
N ASP A 124 41.35 -22.57 15.37
CA ASP A 124 42.59 -22.28 14.64
C ASP A 124 43.34 -23.59 14.31
N GLY A 125 43.10 -24.10 13.10
CA GLY A 125 43.85 -25.19 12.49
C GLY A 125 45.07 -24.66 11.73
N ASP A 126 46.18 -25.37 11.88
CA ASP A 126 47.52 -25.06 11.40
C ASP A 126 47.64 -24.53 9.96
N ASN A 127 48.69 -23.73 9.76
CA ASN A 127 49.27 -23.37 8.47
C ASN A 127 49.60 -24.63 7.65
N ASP A 128 48.69 -25.08 6.78
CA ASP A 128 49.07 -25.89 5.63
C ASP A 128 49.10 -24.99 4.39
N GLU A 129 50.31 -24.80 3.87
CA GLU A 129 50.56 -24.12 2.60
C GLU A 129 49.74 -24.81 1.50
N PHE A 130 48.66 -24.16 1.07
CA PHE A 130 47.96 -24.55 -0.15
C PHE A 130 48.88 -24.30 -1.34
N GLN A 131 49.60 -25.33 -1.77
CA GLN A 131 50.29 -25.31 -3.06
C GLN A 131 49.24 -25.41 -4.18
N PRO A 132 49.17 -24.42 -5.09
CA PRO A 132 48.28 -24.52 -6.23
C PRO A 132 48.76 -25.63 -7.17
N PRO A 133 47.86 -26.46 -7.73
CA PRO A 133 48.25 -27.48 -8.70
C PRO A 133 48.86 -26.82 -9.94
N SER A 134 50.05 -27.30 -10.31
CA SER A 134 50.79 -26.89 -11.49
C SER A 134 49.97 -27.15 -12.77
N GLY A 135 49.81 -26.11 -13.58
CA GLY A 135 49.15 -26.21 -14.88
C GLY A 135 49.96 -27.04 -15.88
N GLY A 136 49.27 -27.71 -16.80
CA GLY A 136 49.92 -28.40 -17.92
C GLY A 136 48.99 -29.33 -18.70
N ASP A 137 48.05 -28.73 -19.43
CA ASP A 137 47.29 -29.34 -20.51
C ASP A 137 48.21 -30.06 -21.54
N SER A 138 47.90 -31.30 -21.93
CA SER A 138 48.04 -31.75 -23.32
C SER A 138 47.40 -33.12 -23.56
N ALA A 139 46.29 -33.10 -24.30
CA ALA A 139 46.09 -33.86 -25.54
C ALA A 139 46.89 -35.16 -25.76
N ARG A 140 46.18 -36.26 -26.05
CA ARG A 140 46.16 -36.94 -27.37
C ARG A 140 45.62 -38.37 -27.30
N THR A 141 44.55 -38.59 -28.05
CA THR A 141 44.35 -39.71 -29.00
C THR A 141 45.06 -41.05 -28.72
N SER A 142 44.29 -42.12 -28.53
CA SER A 142 44.04 -43.18 -29.53
C SER A 142 43.01 -44.18 -29.01
#